data_AF-A0A8B8DR42-F1
#
_entry.id   AF-A0A8B8DR42-F1
#
_cell.length_a   1.000
_cell.length_b   1.000
_cell.length_c   1.000
_cell.angle_alpha   90.00
_cell.angle_beta   90.00
_cell.angle_gamma   90.00
#
_symmetry.space_group_name_H-M   'P 1'
#
loop_
_entity.id
_entity.type
_entity.pdbx_description
1 polymer ?
#
loop_
_entity_poly.entity_id
_entity_poly.type
_entity_poly.pdbx_seq_one_letter_code
_entity_poly.pdbx_strand_id
1 'polypeptide(L)'
;MSQQRWLDQAEQVAEIHNDLRHQHGRGPCNIFILDTSSSLGLEGFEQMKAVFTTIIDEFASHSEFDENVAVIVCGRFTRFQHYLSNRYADIKHCLDDVEFGGASQLTGAFFLTRGCMLKCYSEGCVIGDFHIYPRIILISDGRPTDFTETNTSDDCPQNETENDKNQLLQLTANIGRRYPIFCIPVGRNPDMTVLEFISGQSRGGKIVYPAQAKQFAKCSQNVKTASNLIYTMLNDGNDRERILICLATTYPHRNFTEMDQADIIEICTKKYIYQTLEDTLEDSCIINDVHSAGRDPLLLPVGSRVRRGRDWEWGDQDNFGAGTVVRHPKSGWLVVKWDNGFTTNYRYGSSHGNMNKYDVEVCEEPRALNNELIAEGCVVKRGPNWEWGDQDCGEDNLGSVIYVQKDGAVQ
;
A
#
# COMPACT_ATOMS: atom_id res chain seq x y z
N MET A 1 8.85 12.58 14.56
CA MET A 1 9.95 13.05 13.69
C MET A 1 10.54 11.93 12.84
N SER A 2 10.75 10.72 13.36
CA SER A 2 11.36 9.60 12.61
C SER A 2 10.47 8.95 11.54
N GLN A 3 9.20 8.65 11.84
CA GLN A 3 8.25 8.13 10.85
C GLN A 3 8.05 9.10 9.68
N GLN A 4 7.92 10.39 9.98
CA GLN A 4 7.65 11.41 8.96
C GLN A 4 8.74 11.45 7.89
N ARG A 5 10.01 11.33 8.29
CA ARG A 5 11.13 11.26 7.36
C ARG A 5 10.95 10.15 6.33
N TRP A 6 10.51 8.96 6.73
CA TRP A 6 10.29 7.85 5.81
C TRP A 6 9.13 8.11 4.85
N LEU A 7 8.09 8.80 5.33
CA LEU A 7 6.95 9.21 4.50
C LEU A 7 7.36 10.27 3.47
N ASP A 8 8.10 11.30 3.89
CA ASP A 8 8.62 12.34 3.00
C ASP A 8 9.54 11.73 1.92
N GLN A 9 10.39 10.78 2.31
CA GLN A 9 11.21 10.03 1.36
C GLN A 9 10.37 9.20 0.40
N ALA A 10 9.31 8.54 0.89
CA ALA A 10 8.40 7.78 0.04
C ALA A 10 7.69 8.70 -0.97
N GLU A 11 7.28 9.91 -0.58
CA GLU A 11 6.69 10.90 -1.49
C GLU A 11 7.67 11.35 -2.58
N GLN A 12 8.93 11.65 -2.21
CA GLN A 12 9.98 11.98 -3.18
C GLN A 12 10.22 10.82 -4.16
N VAL A 13 10.25 9.59 -3.67
CA VAL A 13 10.39 8.39 -4.52
C VAL A 13 9.18 8.24 -5.45
N ALA A 14 7.97 8.56 -5.01
CA ALA A 14 6.78 8.52 -5.85
C ALA A 14 6.88 9.50 -7.03
N GLU A 15 7.48 10.67 -6.83
CA GLU A 15 7.76 11.62 -7.91
C GLU A 15 8.78 11.04 -8.90
N ILE A 16 9.86 10.43 -8.40
CA ILE A 16 10.86 9.77 -9.25
C ILE A 16 10.22 8.66 -10.08
N HIS A 17 9.39 7.79 -9.50
CA HIS A 17 8.68 6.76 -10.25
C HIS A 17 7.74 7.34 -11.31
N ASN A 18 7.11 8.48 -11.02
CA ASN A 18 6.26 9.14 -11.99
C ASN A 18 7.07 9.68 -13.17
N ASP A 19 8.25 10.25 -12.93
CA ASP A 19 9.14 10.75 -13.98
C ASP A 19 9.74 9.61 -14.81
N LEU A 20 10.04 8.48 -14.16
CA LEU A 20 10.58 7.28 -14.78
C LEU A 20 9.52 6.35 -15.37
N ARG A 21 8.24 6.74 -15.38
CA ARG A 21 7.13 5.91 -15.90
C ARG A 21 7.31 5.37 -17.32
N HIS A 22 8.13 6.03 -18.13
CA HIS A 22 8.49 5.61 -19.48
C HIS A 22 9.38 4.35 -19.52
N GLN A 23 9.97 3.95 -18.37
CA GLN A 23 10.78 2.74 -18.21
C GLN A 23 9.98 1.56 -17.67
N HIS A 24 8.69 1.75 -17.42
CA HIS A 24 7.84 0.73 -16.83
C HIS A 24 7.26 -0.20 -17.91
N GLY A 25 7.30 -1.49 -17.64
CA GLY A 25 6.55 -2.51 -18.35
C GLY A 25 5.06 -2.43 -18.07
N ARG A 26 4.27 -3.26 -18.76
CA ARG A 26 2.80 -3.36 -18.57
C ARG A 26 2.41 -4.44 -17.56
N GLY A 27 3.40 -5.14 -17.00
CA GLY A 27 3.19 -6.26 -16.10
C GLY A 27 2.93 -5.90 -14.65
N PRO A 28 2.73 -6.93 -13.82
CA PRO A 28 2.67 -6.81 -12.37
C PRO A 28 3.88 -6.05 -11.79
N CYS A 29 3.64 -5.33 -10.69
CA CYS A 29 4.68 -4.66 -9.93
C CYS A 29 5.18 -5.55 -8.79
N ASN A 30 6.50 -5.66 -8.66
CA ASN A 30 7.19 -6.41 -7.62
C ASN A 30 8.14 -5.46 -6.88
N ILE A 31 7.93 -5.29 -5.57
CA ILE A 31 8.71 -4.42 -4.70
C ILE A 31 9.55 -5.30 -3.79
N PHE A 32 10.84 -5.40 -4.06
CA PHE A 32 11.77 -6.17 -3.23
C PHE A 32 12.27 -5.31 -2.08
N ILE A 33 12.18 -5.84 -0.87
CA ILE A 33 12.93 -5.38 0.29
C ILE A 33 14.02 -6.41 0.54
N LEU A 34 15.25 -6.01 0.30
CA LEU A 34 16.44 -6.83 0.45
C LEU A 34 17.14 -6.46 1.73
N ASP A 35 17.15 -7.39 2.68
CA ASP A 35 17.95 -7.25 3.87
C ASP A 35 19.43 -7.42 3.51
N THR A 36 20.22 -6.47 3.97
CA THR A 36 21.67 -6.33 3.76
C THR A 36 22.36 -6.02 5.09
N SER A 37 21.62 -6.10 6.20
CA SER A 37 22.09 -5.82 7.54
C SER A 37 23.07 -6.86 8.06
N SER A 38 23.78 -6.53 9.14
CA SER A 38 24.76 -7.43 9.74
C SER A 38 24.13 -8.71 10.32
N SER A 39 22.84 -8.72 10.64
CA SER A 39 22.13 -9.85 11.26
C SER A 39 22.13 -11.11 10.38
N LEU A 40 22.10 -10.92 9.05
CA LEU A 40 22.15 -12.03 8.08
C LEU A 40 23.44 -12.85 8.15
N GLY A 41 24.55 -12.20 8.51
CA GLY A 41 25.90 -12.70 8.24
C GLY A 41 26.22 -12.80 6.74
N LEU A 42 27.51 -13.01 6.42
CA LEU A 42 27.98 -13.08 5.03
C LEU A 42 27.28 -14.18 4.22
N GLU A 43 27.04 -15.35 4.83
CA GLU A 43 26.32 -16.45 4.17
C GLU A 43 24.87 -16.07 3.84
N GLY A 44 24.18 -15.36 4.75
CA GLY A 44 22.81 -14.89 4.52
C GLY A 44 22.74 -13.82 3.44
N PHE A 45 23.73 -12.93 3.38
CA PHE A 45 23.84 -11.92 2.32
C PHE A 45 24.05 -12.55 0.92
N GLU A 46 24.93 -13.55 0.82
CA GLU A 46 25.12 -14.29 -0.44
C GLU A 46 23.87 -15.10 -0.82
N GLN A 47 23.19 -15.70 0.16
CA GLN A 47 21.91 -16.37 -0.05
C GLN A 47 20.84 -15.40 -0.56
N MET A 48 20.73 -14.21 0.03
CA MET A 48 19.83 -13.15 -0.42
C MET A 48 20.10 -12.77 -1.88
N LYS A 49 21.36 -12.50 -2.24
CA LYS A 49 21.75 -12.18 -3.62
C LYS A 49 21.40 -13.30 -4.60
N ALA A 50 21.66 -14.56 -4.22
CA ALA A 50 21.36 -15.72 -5.05
C ALA A 50 19.85 -15.90 -5.28
N VAL A 51 19.03 -15.74 -4.23
CA VAL A 51 17.56 -15.79 -4.33
C VAL A 51 17.04 -14.68 -5.22
N PHE A 52 17.47 -13.44 -4.98
CA PHE A 52 17.06 -12.28 -5.78
C PHE A 52 17.41 -12.50 -7.26
N THR A 53 18.66 -12.86 -7.54
CA THR A 53 19.13 -13.13 -8.91
C THR A 53 18.34 -14.25 -9.58
N THR A 54 18.03 -15.33 -8.85
CA THR A 54 17.21 -16.44 -9.37
C THR A 54 15.83 -15.98 -9.80
N ILE A 55 15.19 -15.09 -9.04
CA ILE A 55 13.87 -14.54 -9.38
C ILE A 55 13.97 -13.63 -10.61
N ILE A 56 14.95 -12.72 -10.64
CA ILE A 56 15.13 -11.80 -11.77
C ILE A 56 15.48 -12.55 -13.07
N ASP A 57 16.29 -13.61 -13.00
CA ASP A 57 16.59 -14.46 -14.16
C ASP A 57 15.34 -15.17 -14.69
N GLU A 58 14.46 -15.64 -13.80
CA GLU A 58 13.21 -16.26 -14.23
C GLU A 58 12.26 -15.21 -14.86
N PHE A 59 12.17 -13.99 -14.29
CA PHE A 59 11.41 -12.90 -14.92
C PHE A 59 11.94 -12.55 -16.31
N ALA A 60 13.27 -12.45 -16.46
CA ALA A 60 13.90 -12.17 -17.75
C ALA A 60 13.63 -13.27 -18.80
N SER A 61 13.47 -14.52 -18.36
CA SER A 61 13.12 -15.64 -19.25
C SER A 61 11.68 -15.59 -19.77
N HIS A 62 10.80 -14.80 -19.13
CA HIS A 62 9.38 -14.65 -19.48
C HIS A 62 9.02 -13.22 -19.88
N SER A 63 9.66 -12.72 -20.93
CA SER A 63 9.46 -11.35 -21.45
C SER A 63 8.00 -10.98 -21.80
N GLU A 64 7.09 -11.95 -21.96
CA GLU A 64 5.67 -11.70 -22.26
C GLU A 64 4.93 -10.97 -21.12
N PHE A 65 5.40 -11.07 -19.87
CA PHE A 65 4.71 -10.46 -18.73
C PHE A 65 5.19 -9.05 -18.42
N ASP A 66 6.36 -8.63 -18.91
CA ASP A 66 6.92 -7.29 -18.67
C ASP A 66 6.84 -6.86 -17.19
N GLU A 67 7.24 -7.75 -16.27
CA GLU A 67 7.17 -7.51 -14.83
C GLU A 67 8.03 -6.32 -14.42
N ASN A 68 7.45 -5.43 -13.62
CA ASN A 68 8.12 -4.27 -13.08
C ASN A 68 8.76 -4.61 -11.74
N VAL A 69 10.01 -4.22 -11.54
CA VAL A 69 10.78 -4.49 -10.32
C VAL A 69 11.30 -3.19 -9.73
N ALA A 70 11.04 -2.98 -8.44
CA ALA A 70 11.74 -2.00 -7.61
C ALA A 70 12.52 -2.71 -6.51
N VAL A 71 13.63 -2.12 -6.09
CA VAL A 71 14.52 -2.71 -5.09
C VAL A 71 14.79 -1.69 -4.00
N ILE A 72 14.47 -2.04 -2.77
CA ILE A 72 14.80 -1.34 -1.54
C ILE A 72 15.85 -2.20 -0.83
N VAL A 73 16.99 -1.61 -0.47
CA VAL A 73 17.98 -2.25 0.40
C VAL A 73 17.76 -1.77 1.83
N CYS A 74 17.99 -2.64 2.80
CA CYS A 74 17.83 -2.38 4.22
C CYS A 74 19.06 -2.90 4.98
N GLY A 75 19.83 -2.04 5.61
CA GLY A 75 21.12 -2.37 6.23
C GLY A 75 21.87 -1.10 6.56
N ARG A 76 23.11 -0.98 6.11
CA ARG A 76 23.93 0.23 6.27
C ARG A 76 23.21 1.49 5.78
N PHE A 77 22.46 1.33 4.69
CA PHE A 77 21.53 2.32 4.20
C PHE A 77 20.18 1.66 3.93
N THR A 78 19.12 2.30 4.39
CA THR A 78 17.74 1.93 4.03
C THR A 78 17.22 2.92 2.99
N ARG A 79 17.15 2.48 1.72
CA ARG A 79 16.77 3.34 0.59
C ARG A 79 16.38 2.51 -0.64
N PHE A 80 15.78 3.17 -1.62
CA PHE A 80 15.68 2.62 -2.97
C PHE A 80 17.07 2.47 -3.58
N GLN A 81 17.37 1.25 -4.02
CA GLN A 81 18.53 0.90 -4.83
C GLN A 81 18.18 0.88 -6.33
N HIS A 82 16.92 0.55 -6.66
CA HIS A 82 16.43 0.54 -8.04
C HIS A 82 14.95 0.94 -8.09
N TYR A 83 14.56 1.78 -9.05
CA TYR A 83 13.17 2.19 -9.26
C TYR A 83 12.44 1.25 -10.23
N LEU A 84 11.11 1.26 -10.22
CA LEU A 84 10.27 0.39 -11.04
C LEU A 84 10.72 0.41 -12.50
N SER A 85 11.04 -0.76 -13.05
CA SER A 85 11.34 -0.95 -14.46
C SER A 85 11.29 -2.45 -14.79
N ASN A 86 11.25 -2.79 -16.08
CA ASN A 86 11.42 -4.15 -16.58
C ASN A 86 12.83 -4.39 -17.19
N ARG A 87 13.82 -3.56 -16.83
CA ARG A 87 15.20 -3.66 -17.32
C ARG A 87 16.02 -4.65 -16.49
N TYR A 88 15.77 -5.94 -16.68
CA TYR A 88 16.33 -6.99 -15.81
C TYR A 88 17.86 -7.01 -15.76
N ALA A 89 18.55 -6.62 -16.84
CA ALA A 89 20.01 -6.48 -16.83
C ALA A 89 20.47 -5.42 -15.82
N ASP A 90 19.88 -4.22 -15.85
CA ASP A 90 20.20 -3.13 -14.93
C ASP A 90 19.85 -3.50 -13.48
N ILE A 91 18.69 -4.17 -13.30
CA ILE A 91 18.22 -4.63 -11.98
C ILE A 91 19.20 -5.64 -11.36
N LYS A 92 19.77 -6.56 -12.15
CA LYS A 92 20.74 -7.53 -11.63
C LYS A 92 22.01 -6.85 -11.11
N HIS A 93 22.46 -5.81 -11.81
CA HIS A 93 23.64 -5.04 -11.43
C HIS A 93 23.38 -4.05 -10.29
N CYS A 94 22.13 -3.86 -9.86
CA CYS A 94 21.82 -2.89 -8.81
C CYS A 94 22.44 -3.26 -7.45
N LEU A 95 22.88 -4.51 -7.24
CA LEU A 95 23.51 -4.97 -5.99
C LEU A 95 25.04 -4.99 -6.03
N ASP A 96 25.67 -4.57 -7.12
CA ASP A 96 27.13 -4.62 -7.29
C ASP A 96 27.83 -3.69 -6.29
N ASP A 97 27.26 -2.50 -6.04
CA ASP A 97 27.80 -1.48 -5.13
C ASP A 97 27.14 -1.48 -3.74
N VAL A 98 26.33 -2.50 -3.43
CA VAL A 98 25.62 -2.55 -2.15
C VAL A 98 26.54 -3.09 -1.05
N GLU A 99 26.79 -2.24 -0.05
CA GLU A 99 27.57 -2.58 1.14
C GLU A 99 26.76 -3.45 2.10
N PHE A 100 27.37 -4.56 2.54
CA PHE A 100 26.85 -5.40 3.60
C PHE A 100 27.13 -4.81 4.99
N GLY A 101 26.17 -4.94 5.90
CA GLY A 101 26.28 -4.56 7.31
C GLY A 101 25.26 -3.51 7.73
N GLY A 102 25.46 -2.89 8.90
CA GLY A 102 24.50 -1.94 9.49
C GLY A 102 23.21 -2.58 10.02
N ALA A 103 22.26 -1.76 10.43
CA ALA A 103 21.05 -2.15 11.15
C ALA A 103 19.88 -2.58 10.24
N SER A 104 19.04 -3.51 10.69
CA SER A 104 17.87 -3.98 9.93
C SER A 104 16.63 -3.11 10.17
N GLN A 105 16.59 -1.90 9.59
CA GLN A 105 15.47 -0.96 9.69
C GLN A 105 14.26 -1.36 8.82
N LEU A 106 13.78 -2.60 8.95
CA LEU A 106 12.70 -3.15 8.12
C LEU A 106 11.43 -2.30 8.14
N THR A 107 11.07 -1.71 9.30
CA THR A 107 9.92 -0.82 9.40
C THR A 107 10.08 0.42 8.50
N GLY A 108 11.28 0.99 8.43
CA GLY A 108 11.61 2.08 7.51
C GLY A 108 11.51 1.65 6.04
N ALA A 109 12.03 0.45 5.72
CA ALA A 109 11.93 -0.11 4.38
C ALA A 109 10.46 -0.34 3.95
N PHE A 110 9.59 -0.80 4.85
CA PHE A 110 8.16 -0.93 4.58
C PHE A 110 7.48 0.43 4.37
N PHE A 111 7.84 1.48 5.13
CA PHE A 111 7.34 2.83 4.84
C PHE A 111 7.72 3.30 3.43
N LEU A 112 8.95 3.01 2.98
CA LEU A 112 9.41 3.36 1.63
C LEU A 112 8.60 2.69 0.51
N THR A 113 8.00 1.52 0.75
CA THR A 113 7.13 0.87 -0.26
C THR A 113 5.94 1.75 -0.69
N ARG A 114 5.52 2.71 0.16
CA ARG A 114 4.49 3.70 -0.19
C ARG A 114 4.85 4.53 -1.42
N GLY A 115 6.15 4.75 -1.68
CA GLY A 115 6.61 5.48 -2.86
C GLY A 115 6.22 4.81 -4.18
N CYS A 116 6.11 3.49 -4.18
CA CYS A 116 5.58 2.75 -5.32
C CYS A 116 4.05 2.82 -5.44
N MET A 117 3.32 3.20 -4.38
CA MET A 117 1.86 3.02 -4.28
C MET A 117 1.05 4.32 -4.46
N LEU A 118 1.66 5.50 -4.32
CA LEU A 118 0.90 6.75 -4.15
C LEU A 118 0.24 7.35 -5.40
N LYS A 119 0.59 6.95 -6.64
CA LYS A 119 0.14 7.71 -7.84
C LYS A 119 -0.38 6.90 -9.04
N CYS A 120 0.20 5.75 -9.39
CA CYS A 120 -0.21 5.01 -10.62
C CYS A 120 -0.22 3.48 -10.50
N TYR A 121 0.27 2.91 -9.39
CA TYR A 121 0.52 1.47 -9.30
C TYR A 121 -0.26 0.78 -8.16
N SER A 122 -0.94 1.54 -7.29
CA SER A 122 -1.81 1.01 -6.22
C SER A 122 -3.03 0.24 -6.73
N GLU A 123 -3.42 0.50 -7.98
CA GLU A 123 -4.50 -0.21 -8.65
C GLU A 123 -4.05 -1.56 -9.23
N GLY A 124 -2.76 -1.88 -9.27
CA GLY A 124 -2.30 -3.16 -9.83
C GLY A 124 -2.51 -3.30 -11.34
N CYS A 125 -2.48 -4.53 -11.84
CA CYS A 125 -2.72 -4.85 -13.26
C CYS A 125 -3.70 -6.01 -13.42
N VAL A 126 -4.34 -6.11 -14.59
CA VAL A 126 -5.31 -7.19 -14.87
C VAL A 126 -4.67 -8.26 -15.76
N ILE A 127 -4.74 -9.52 -15.33
CA ILE A 127 -4.37 -10.69 -16.12
C ILE A 127 -5.62 -11.56 -16.31
N GLY A 128 -6.21 -11.48 -17.51
CA GLY A 128 -7.49 -12.14 -17.78
C GLY A 128 -8.59 -11.55 -16.91
N ASP A 129 -9.18 -12.37 -16.05
CA ASP A 129 -10.19 -11.97 -15.05
C ASP A 129 -9.63 -11.81 -13.63
N PHE A 130 -8.29 -11.87 -13.47
CA PHE A 130 -7.60 -11.71 -12.21
C PHE A 130 -7.01 -10.30 -12.08
N HIS A 131 -7.30 -9.64 -10.96
CA HIS A 131 -6.72 -8.38 -10.55
C HIS A 131 -5.49 -8.61 -9.68
N ILE A 132 -4.33 -8.17 -10.17
CA ILE A 132 -3.02 -8.43 -9.57
C ILE A 132 -2.50 -7.16 -8.92
N TYR A 133 -2.61 -7.12 -7.58
CA TYR A 133 -2.01 -6.05 -6.79
C TYR A 133 -0.48 -6.15 -6.79
N PRO A 134 0.23 -5.02 -6.58
CA PRO A 134 1.67 -5.02 -6.34
C PRO A 134 2.08 -6.02 -5.25
N ARG A 135 3.13 -6.80 -5.52
CA ARG A 135 3.67 -7.80 -4.59
C ARG A 135 4.82 -7.18 -3.82
N ILE A 136 4.79 -7.28 -2.49
CA ILE A 136 5.94 -6.93 -1.66
C ILE A 136 6.69 -8.22 -1.34
N ILE A 137 7.99 -8.25 -1.61
CA ILE A 137 8.83 -9.44 -1.46
C ILE A 137 9.96 -9.08 -0.49
N LEU A 138 9.86 -9.57 0.74
CA LEU A 138 10.86 -9.39 1.78
C LEU A 138 11.83 -10.57 1.75
N ILE A 139 13.12 -10.31 1.52
CA ILE A 139 14.19 -11.30 1.64
C ILE A 139 15.04 -10.92 2.85
N SER A 140 14.78 -11.55 4.00
CA SER A 140 15.34 -11.16 5.31
C SER A 140 15.38 -12.34 6.27
N ASP A 141 16.13 -12.19 7.36
CA ASP A 141 16.04 -13.06 8.54
C ASP A 141 14.90 -12.64 9.49
N GLY A 142 14.20 -11.54 9.24
CA GLY A 142 13.03 -11.11 10.02
C GLY A 142 13.35 -10.47 11.37
N ARG A 143 14.55 -9.89 11.53
CA ARG A 143 15.03 -9.31 12.79
C ARG A 143 15.09 -7.78 12.73
N PRO A 144 13.97 -7.06 12.95
CA PRO A 144 13.98 -5.60 12.85
C PRO A 144 14.73 -4.94 14.00
N THR A 145 15.39 -3.83 13.68
CA THR A 145 15.97 -2.86 14.63
C THR A 145 15.20 -1.54 14.62
N ASP A 146 15.55 -0.64 15.55
CA ASP A 146 14.99 0.70 15.61
C ASP A 146 15.13 1.45 14.27
N PHE A 147 13.99 1.86 13.70
CA PHE A 147 13.89 2.60 12.45
C PHE A 147 14.02 4.13 12.62
N THR A 148 14.20 4.60 13.86
CA THR A 148 14.33 6.01 14.21
C THR A 148 15.78 6.47 14.30
N GLU A 149 16.72 5.54 14.49
CA GLU A 149 18.14 5.84 14.58
C GLU A 149 18.72 6.26 13.22
N THR A 150 19.53 7.33 13.24
CA THR A 150 20.17 7.89 12.03
C THR A 150 21.63 7.50 11.86
N ASN A 151 22.27 7.01 12.93
CA ASN A 151 23.66 6.54 12.94
C ASN A 151 23.65 5.06 13.31
N THR A 152 23.71 4.19 12.31
CA THR A 152 23.65 2.75 12.52
C THR A 152 25.05 2.21 12.77
N SER A 153 25.32 1.76 14.00
CA SER A 153 26.38 0.78 14.23
C SER A 153 25.96 -0.56 13.60
N ASP A 154 26.91 -1.48 13.42
CA ASP A 154 26.58 -2.82 12.94
C ASP A 154 25.53 -3.49 13.85
N ASP A 155 24.59 -4.19 13.22
CA ASP A 155 23.52 -4.87 13.94
C ASP A 155 24.07 -5.96 14.87
N CYS A 156 23.43 -6.09 16.03
CA CYS A 156 23.75 -7.06 17.06
C CYS A 156 22.42 -7.62 17.61
N PRO A 157 22.33 -8.92 17.97
CA PRO A 157 21.11 -9.51 18.53
C PRO A 157 20.55 -8.81 19.78
N GLN A 158 21.34 -7.95 20.43
CA GLN A 158 20.95 -7.15 21.60
C GLN A 158 20.14 -5.88 21.22
N ASN A 159 20.14 -5.50 19.94
CA ASN A 159 19.45 -4.31 19.44
C ASN A 159 17.98 -4.60 19.06
N GLU A 160 17.60 -5.88 18.93
CA GLU A 160 16.22 -6.27 18.64
C GLU A 160 15.34 -6.06 19.88
N THR A 161 14.33 -5.19 19.79
CA THR A 161 13.33 -5.04 20.85
C THR A 161 11.96 -5.58 20.42
N GLU A 162 11.18 -6.05 21.39
CA GLU A 162 9.77 -6.41 21.15
C GLU A 162 8.95 -5.21 20.63
N ASN A 163 9.37 -3.98 20.94
CA ASN A 163 8.73 -2.78 20.41
C ASN A 163 8.96 -2.64 18.90
N ASP A 164 10.18 -2.89 18.42
CA ASP A 164 10.51 -2.81 16.98
C ASP A 164 9.74 -3.86 16.18
N LYS A 165 9.65 -5.09 16.72
CA LYS A 165 8.81 -6.15 16.15
C LYS A 165 7.36 -5.72 16.08
N ASN A 166 6.79 -5.22 17.18
CA ASN A 166 5.40 -4.78 17.21
C ASN A 166 5.11 -3.65 16.20
N GLN A 167 6.01 -2.69 16.06
CA GLN A 167 5.86 -1.61 15.08
C GLN A 167 5.91 -2.11 13.64
N LEU A 168 6.85 -3.01 13.32
CA LEU A 168 6.91 -3.66 12.01
C LEU A 168 5.61 -4.42 11.73
N LEU A 169 5.18 -5.28 12.65
CA LEU A 169 4.00 -6.13 12.48
C LEU A 169 2.72 -5.31 12.30
N GLN A 170 2.54 -4.21 13.05
CA GLN A 170 1.41 -3.30 12.89
C GLN A 170 1.39 -2.64 11.50
N LEU A 171 2.54 -2.18 11.02
CA LEU A 171 2.66 -1.57 9.70
C LEU A 171 2.38 -2.59 8.59
N THR A 172 2.99 -3.77 8.66
CA THR A 172 2.80 -4.84 7.65
C THR A 172 1.38 -5.39 7.65
N ALA A 173 0.72 -5.47 8.82
CA ALA A 173 -0.68 -5.87 8.89
C ALA A 173 -1.60 -4.89 8.16
N ASN A 174 -1.34 -3.58 8.29
CA ASN A 174 -2.10 -2.55 7.55
C ASN A 174 -1.82 -2.62 6.05
N ILE A 175 -0.55 -2.62 5.64
CA ILE A 175 -0.17 -2.75 4.21
C ILE A 175 -0.76 -4.04 3.61
N GLY A 176 -0.71 -5.13 4.39
CA GLY A 176 -1.15 -6.46 4.02
C GLY A 176 -2.64 -6.61 3.77
N ARG A 177 -3.49 -5.67 4.23
CA ARG A 177 -4.93 -5.68 3.91
C ARG A 177 -5.18 -5.63 2.41
N ARG A 178 -4.35 -4.85 1.71
CA ARG A 178 -4.46 -4.62 0.26
C ARG A 178 -3.42 -5.37 -0.55
N TYR A 179 -2.17 -5.40 -0.10
CA TYR A 179 -1.04 -5.90 -0.89
C TYR A 179 -0.51 -7.23 -0.36
N PRO A 180 -0.31 -8.27 -1.21
CA PRO A 180 0.33 -9.50 -0.78
C PRO A 180 1.79 -9.26 -0.39
N ILE A 181 2.19 -9.79 0.78
CA ILE A 181 3.56 -9.76 1.28
C ILE A 181 4.11 -11.20 1.29
N PHE A 182 5.16 -11.43 0.51
CA PHE A 182 5.89 -12.69 0.47
C PHE A 182 7.18 -12.55 1.25
N CYS A 183 7.44 -13.49 2.16
CA CYS A 183 8.67 -13.50 2.96
C CYS A 183 9.55 -14.67 2.51
N ILE A 184 10.80 -14.38 2.15
CA ILE A 184 11.83 -15.36 1.82
C ILE A 184 12.86 -15.37 2.96
N PRO A 185 12.83 -16.37 3.85
CA PRO A 185 13.75 -16.44 4.97
C PRO A 185 15.17 -16.73 4.47
N VAL A 186 16.12 -15.91 4.88
CA VAL A 186 17.55 -16.06 4.57
C VAL A 186 18.42 -15.88 5.82
N GLY A 187 19.65 -16.36 5.77
CA GLY A 187 20.55 -16.35 6.92
C GLY A 187 20.45 -17.63 7.77
N ARG A 188 21.28 -17.73 8.79
CA ARG A 188 21.46 -18.97 9.56
C ARG A 188 20.29 -19.29 10.49
N ASN A 189 19.67 -18.28 11.08
CA ASN A 189 18.57 -18.44 12.03
C ASN A 189 17.49 -17.35 11.87
N PRO A 190 16.71 -17.41 10.78
CA PRO A 190 15.60 -16.50 10.55
C PRO A 190 14.58 -16.56 11.70
N ASP A 191 14.07 -15.42 12.13
CA ASP A 191 12.89 -15.32 12.98
C ASP A 191 11.64 -15.67 12.15
N MET A 192 11.40 -16.98 12.02
CA MET A 192 10.26 -17.51 11.29
C MET A 192 8.93 -17.01 11.85
N THR A 193 8.85 -16.72 13.15
CA THR A 193 7.60 -16.24 13.77
C THR A 193 7.21 -14.88 13.20
N VAL A 194 8.17 -13.95 13.13
CA VAL A 194 7.95 -12.62 12.55
C VAL A 194 7.62 -12.73 11.06
N LEU A 195 8.39 -13.51 10.31
CA LEU A 195 8.19 -13.65 8.86
C LEU A 195 6.85 -14.31 8.50
N GLU A 196 6.44 -15.33 9.26
CA GLU A 196 5.13 -15.99 9.11
C GLU A 196 3.98 -15.05 9.47
N PHE A 197 4.14 -14.21 10.49
CA PHE A 197 3.11 -13.24 10.87
C PHE A 197 2.95 -12.14 9.81
N ILE A 198 4.06 -11.58 9.30
CA ILE A 198 4.05 -10.57 8.23
C ILE A 198 3.32 -11.10 6.99
N SER A 199 3.74 -12.28 6.51
CA SER A 199 3.19 -12.84 5.27
C SER A 199 1.77 -13.38 5.46
N GLY A 200 1.51 -14.11 6.55
CA GLY A 200 0.23 -14.77 6.82
C GLY A 200 -0.94 -13.82 7.13
N GLN A 201 -0.65 -12.59 7.56
CA GLN A 201 -1.68 -11.56 7.74
C GLN A 201 -1.97 -10.77 6.47
N SER A 202 -1.10 -10.86 5.46
CA SER A 202 -1.30 -10.17 4.19
C SER A 202 -2.18 -10.97 3.23
N ARG A 203 -2.93 -10.27 2.39
CA ARG A 203 -3.88 -10.88 1.45
C ARG A 203 -3.15 -11.67 0.37
N GLY A 204 -3.10 -13.00 0.53
CA GLY A 204 -2.43 -13.91 -0.40
C GLY A 204 -0.92 -14.01 -0.23
N GLY A 205 -0.36 -13.41 0.82
CA GLY A 205 1.04 -13.59 1.18
C GLY A 205 1.32 -14.99 1.73
N LYS A 206 2.58 -15.39 1.64
CA LYS A 206 3.09 -16.66 2.18
C LYS A 206 4.61 -16.62 2.36
N ILE A 207 5.11 -17.54 3.17
CA ILE A 207 6.54 -17.89 3.17
C ILE A 207 6.87 -18.55 1.83
N VAL A 208 7.98 -18.12 1.22
CA VAL A 208 8.57 -18.73 0.02
C VAL A 208 9.98 -19.14 0.39
N TYR A 209 10.27 -20.44 0.42
CA TYR A 209 11.62 -20.89 0.76
C TYR A 209 12.61 -20.55 -0.38
N PRO A 210 13.90 -20.28 -0.08
CA PRO A 210 14.91 -19.99 -1.10
C PRO A 210 14.95 -20.99 -2.28
N ALA A 211 14.76 -22.29 -2.00
CA ALA A 211 14.71 -23.33 -3.03
C ALA A 211 13.51 -23.21 -3.99
N GLN A 212 12.46 -22.49 -3.58
CA GLN A 212 11.24 -22.25 -4.34
C GLN A 212 11.23 -20.89 -5.05
N ALA A 213 12.29 -20.08 -4.93
CA ALA A 213 12.37 -18.74 -5.50
C ALA A 213 12.09 -18.72 -7.02
N LYS A 214 12.66 -19.69 -7.74
CA LYS A 214 12.40 -19.87 -9.17
C LYS A 214 10.92 -20.17 -9.48
N GLN A 215 10.29 -21.03 -8.67
CA GLN A 215 8.87 -21.35 -8.85
C GLN A 215 7.98 -20.14 -8.55
N PHE A 216 8.30 -19.41 -7.48
CA PHE A 216 7.60 -18.17 -7.12
C PHE A 216 7.63 -17.14 -8.25
N ALA A 217 8.77 -17.00 -8.94
CA ALA A 217 8.92 -16.09 -10.07
C ALA A 217 8.04 -16.46 -11.29
N LYS A 218 7.44 -17.66 -11.34
CA LYS A 218 6.44 -18.04 -12.36
C LYS A 218 5.01 -17.62 -12.00
N CYS A 219 4.78 -16.94 -10.88
CA CYS A 219 3.44 -16.64 -10.40
C CYS A 219 2.56 -15.93 -11.45
N SER A 220 3.09 -14.96 -12.20
CA SER A 220 2.34 -14.27 -13.29
C SER A 220 1.93 -15.24 -14.41
N GLN A 221 2.82 -16.17 -14.76
CA GLN A 221 2.55 -17.22 -15.74
C GLN A 221 1.49 -18.20 -15.27
N ASN A 222 1.53 -18.59 -14.00
CA ASN A 222 0.56 -19.50 -13.40
C ASN A 222 -0.82 -18.81 -13.27
N VAL A 223 -0.85 -17.51 -12.94
CA VAL A 223 -2.08 -16.69 -12.97
C VAL A 223 -2.65 -16.62 -14.38
N LYS A 224 -1.81 -16.32 -15.39
CA LYS A 224 -2.26 -16.28 -16.79
C LYS A 224 -2.82 -17.62 -17.23
N THR A 225 -2.16 -18.70 -16.85
CA THR A 225 -2.61 -20.06 -17.14
C THR A 225 -3.97 -20.32 -16.51
N ALA A 226 -4.14 -20.00 -15.22
CA ALA A 226 -5.40 -20.13 -14.49
C ALA A 226 -6.54 -19.30 -15.11
N SER A 227 -6.26 -18.07 -15.56
CA SER A 227 -7.24 -17.18 -16.20
C SER A 227 -7.83 -17.69 -17.52
N ASN A 228 -7.11 -18.60 -18.18
CA ASN A 228 -7.57 -19.19 -19.44
C ASN A 228 -8.35 -20.50 -19.21
N LEU A 229 -8.42 -21.01 -17.98
CA LEU A 229 -9.15 -22.25 -17.68
C LEU A 229 -10.65 -21.98 -17.60
N ILE A 230 -11.43 -22.81 -18.29
CA ILE A 230 -12.90 -22.77 -18.25
C ILE A 230 -13.37 -23.92 -17.37
N TYR A 231 -13.73 -23.61 -16.13
CA TYR A 231 -14.20 -24.58 -15.14
C TYR A 231 -15.31 -23.99 -14.27
N THR A 232 -16.05 -24.85 -13.58
CA THR A 232 -17.05 -24.46 -12.59
C THR A 232 -16.70 -25.10 -11.26
N MET A 233 -16.54 -24.27 -10.22
CA MET A 233 -16.35 -24.74 -8.85
C MET A 233 -17.69 -25.27 -8.32
N LEU A 234 -17.72 -26.54 -7.93
CA LEU A 234 -18.92 -27.18 -7.38
C LEU A 234 -18.82 -27.43 -5.86
N ASN A 235 -17.63 -27.28 -5.26
CA ASN A 235 -17.36 -27.48 -3.84
C ASN A 235 -17.79 -28.88 -3.32
N ASP A 236 -17.73 -29.89 -4.19
CA ASP A 236 -18.14 -31.27 -3.89
C ASP A 236 -16.94 -32.20 -3.61
N GLY A 237 -15.76 -31.62 -3.40
CA GLY A 237 -14.50 -32.34 -3.18
C GLY A 237 -13.72 -32.70 -4.44
N ASN A 238 -14.30 -32.56 -5.64
CA ASN A 238 -13.66 -32.95 -6.90
C ASN A 238 -13.10 -31.76 -7.71
N ASP A 239 -13.13 -30.54 -7.17
CA ASP A 239 -12.68 -29.34 -7.90
C ASP A 239 -11.21 -29.39 -8.32
N ARG A 240 -10.36 -30.02 -7.50
CA ARG A 240 -8.95 -30.26 -7.85
C ARG A 240 -8.84 -31.06 -9.16
N GLU A 241 -9.58 -32.16 -9.26
CA GLU A 241 -9.56 -33.01 -10.45
C GLU A 241 -10.14 -32.28 -11.66
N ARG A 242 -11.22 -31.50 -11.49
CA ARG A 242 -11.77 -30.65 -12.55
C ARG A 242 -10.75 -29.65 -13.09
N ILE A 243 -10.02 -28.97 -12.21
CA ILE A 243 -8.99 -28.01 -12.61
C ILE A 243 -7.88 -28.73 -13.39
N LEU A 244 -7.42 -29.90 -12.92
CA LEU A 244 -6.39 -30.68 -13.61
C LEU A 244 -6.84 -31.19 -14.99
N ILE A 245 -8.09 -31.67 -15.10
CA ILE A 245 -8.68 -32.07 -16.39
C ILE A 245 -8.77 -30.85 -17.33
N CYS A 246 -9.23 -29.71 -16.82
CA CYS A 246 -9.30 -28.46 -17.60
C CYS A 246 -7.91 -28.00 -18.05
N LEU A 247 -6.90 -28.11 -17.19
CA LEU A 247 -5.51 -27.77 -17.50
C LEU A 247 -4.96 -28.64 -18.64
N ALA A 248 -5.13 -29.96 -18.53
CA ALA A 248 -4.65 -30.92 -19.54
C ALA A 248 -5.38 -30.77 -20.89
N THR A 249 -6.68 -30.44 -20.87
CA THR A 249 -7.47 -30.24 -22.09
C THR A 249 -7.19 -28.90 -22.76
N THR A 250 -6.96 -27.84 -21.98
CA THR A 250 -6.65 -26.49 -22.50
C THR A 250 -5.24 -26.41 -23.05
N TYR A 251 -4.28 -27.14 -22.46
CA TYR A 251 -2.87 -27.11 -22.84
C TYR A 251 -2.30 -28.52 -23.09
N PRO A 252 -2.75 -29.24 -24.13
CA PRO A 252 -2.41 -30.65 -24.35
C PRO A 252 -0.92 -30.90 -24.66
N HIS A 253 -0.17 -29.85 -25.03
CA HIS A 253 1.25 -29.94 -25.41
C HIS A 253 2.20 -29.33 -24.38
N ARG A 254 1.68 -28.78 -23.26
CA ARG A 254 2.51 -28.16 -22.22
C ARG A 254 2.64 -29.09 -21.03
N ASN A 255 3.88 -29.36 -20.63
CA ASN A 255 4.16 -30.14 -19.43
C ASN A 255 4.25 -29.20 -18.23
N PHE A 256 3.27 -29.28 -17.33
CA PHE A 256 3.29 -28.57 -16.05
C PHE A 256 3.96 -29.44 -14.98
N THR A 257 4.86 -28.85 -14.19
CA THR A 257 5.43 -29.53 -13.02
C THR A 257 4.36 -29.67 -11.92
N GLU A 258 4.60 -30.54 -10.94
CA GLU A 258 3.71 -30.66 -9.78
C GLU A 258 3.56 -29.32 -9.03
N MET A 259 4.60 -28.50 -8.99
CA MET A 259 4.55 -27.16 -8.39
C MET A 259 3.71 -26.19 -9.23
N ASP A 260 3.84 -26.21 -10.57
CA ASP A 260 3.00 -25.38 -11.43
C ASP A 260 1.52 -25.75 -11.27
N GLN A 261 1.22 -27.05 -11.22
CA GLN A 261 -0.14 -27.54 -10.97
C GLN A 261 -0.66 -27.09 -9.61
N ALA A 262 0.15 -27.20 -8.55
CA ALA A 262 -0.22 -26.78 -7.21
C ALA A 262 -0.52 -25.26 -7.14
N ASP A 263 0.32 -24.43 -7.75
CA ASP A 263 0.12 -22.98 -7.81
C ASP A 263 -1.17 -22.63 -8.59
N ILE A 264 -1.39 -23.25 -9.75
CA ILE A 264 -2.58 -23.01 -10.57
C ILE A 264 -3.85 -23.42 -9.81
N ILE A 265 -3.83 -24.58 -9.13
CA ILE A 265 -4.95 -25.02 -8.28
C ILE A 265 -5.18 -24.01 -7.15
N GLU A 266 -4.13 -23.53 -6.48
CA GLU A 266 -4.25 -22.51 -5.42
C GLU A 266 -4.88 -21.22 -5.97
N ILE A 267 -4.44 -20.73 -7.13
CA ILE A 267 -4.98 -19.53 -7.78
C ILE A 267 -6.46 -19.71 -8.12
N CYS A 268 -6.82 -20.85 -8.72
CA CYS A 268 -8.19 -21.17 -9.11
C CYS A 268 -9.14 -21.29 -7.91
N THR A 269 -8.66 -21.88 -6.80
CA THR A 269 -9.45 -22.09 -5.58
C THR A 269 -9.56 -20.82 -4.74
N LYS A 270 -8.51 -19.99 -4.72
CA LYS A 270 -8.47 -18.72 -3.98
C LYS A 270 -8.71 -17.50 -4.88
N LYS A 271 -9.57 -17.64 -5.90
CA LYS A 271 -9.86 -16.59 -6.88
C LYS A 271 -10.29 -15.26 -6.24
N TYR A 272 -10.95 -15.31 -5.08
CA TYR A 272 -11.37 -14.12 -4.31
C TYR A 272 -10.19 -13.22 -3.87
N ILE A 273 -8.97 -13.75 -3.77
CA ILE A 273 -7.76 -12.97 -3.45
C ILE A 273 -7.40 -12.01 -4.59
N TYR A 274 -7.76 -12.37 -5.82
CA TYR A 274 -7.44 -11.65 -7.04
C TYR A 274 -8.64 -10.87 -7.59
N GLN A 275 -9.62 -10.57 -6.76
CA GLN A 275 -10.71 -9.66 -7.11
C GLN A 275 -10.34 -8.24 -6.71
N THR A 276 -10.80 -7.27 -7.51
CA THR A 276 -10.80 -5.86 -7.14
C THR A 276 -11.48 -5.72 -5.78
N LEU A 277 -10.78 -5.12 -4.83
CA LEU A 277 -11.38 -4.69 -3.58
C LEU A 277 -12.35 -3.55 -3.91
N GLU A 278 -13.61 -3.72 -3.54
CA GLU A 278 -14.45 -2.55 -3.32
C GLU A 278 -13.83 -1.82 -2.13
N ASP A 279 -13.43 -0.55 -2.31
CA ASP A 279 -12.86 0.26 -1.24
C ASP A 279 -13.89 0.34 -0.09
N THR A 280 -13.81 -0.55 0.89
CA THR A 280 -14.57 -0.41 2.13
C THR A 280 -14.02 0.82 2.84
N LEU A 281 -14.91 1.56 3.50
CA LEU A 281 -14.61 2.84 4.17
C LEU A 281 -13.39 2.78 5.10
N GLU A 282 -12.97 1.58 5.54
CA GLU A 282 -11.81 1.32 6.39
C GLU A 282 -10.47 1.27 5.66
N ASP A 283 -10.38 0.91 4.37
CA ASP A 283 -9.10 0.91 3.64
C ASP A 283 -8.60 2.32 3.30
N SER A 284 -9.46 3.33 3.46
CA SER A 284 -9.13 4.74 3.26
C SER A 284 -8.20 5.32 4.35
N CYS A 285 -8.03 4.65 5.51
CA CYS A 285 -7.06 5.07 6.52
C CYS A 285 -5.61 4.64 6.19
N ILE A 286 -5.40 3.79 5.19
CA ILE A 286 -4.06 3.42 4.70
C ILE A 286 -3.42 4.55 3.87
N ILE A 287 -4.24 5.44 3.30
CA ILE A 287 -3.78 6.43 2.31
C ILE A 287 -3.69 7.84 2.90
N ASN A 288 -4.44 8.18 3.96
CA ASN A 288 -4.60 9.57 4.37
C ASN A 288 -4.07 9.98 5.75
N ASP A 289 -3.51 9.10 6.56
CA ASP A 289 -2.96 9.55 7.83
C ASP A 289 -1.49 9.98 7.72
N VAL A 290 -1.33 11.28 7.99
CA VAL A 290 -0.12 12.10 8.08
C VAL A 290 0.37 12.73 6.76
N HIS A 291 -0.51 13.52 6.10
CA HIS A 291 -0.23 14.87 5.56
C HIS A 291 -1.30 15.44 4.60
N SER A 292 -2.44 14.78 4.39
CA SER A 292 -3.52 15.33 3.55
C SER A 292 -4.34 16.48 4.18
N ALA A 293 -3.78 17.22 5.14
CA ALA A 293 -4.18 18.60 5.39
C ALA A 293 -3.44 19.51 4.40
N GLY A 294 -3.69 19.35 3.09
CA GLY A 294 -2.75 19.88 2.10
C GLY A 294 -3.14 19.81 0.62
N ARG A 295 -4.36 20.24 0.27
CA ARG A 295 -4.72 20.90 -1.01
C ARG A 295 -4.55 20.11 -2.32
N ASP A 296 -5.62 19.47 -2.76
CA ASP A 296 -6.01 19.64 -4.18
C ASP A 296 -6.60 21.07 -4.29
N PRO A 297 -5.92 22.04 -4.95
CA PRO A 297 -6.39 23.43 -5.03
C PRO A 297 -7.71 23.59 -5.80
N LEU A 298 -8.23 22.52 -6.40
CA LEU A 298 -9.52 22.50 -7.10
C LEU A 298 -10.70 22.04 -6.20
N LEU A 299 -10.43 21.55 -4.99
CA LEU A 299 -11.46 21.08 -4.04
C LEU A 299 -11.72 22.09 -2.91
N LEU A 300 -12.92 22.05 -2.34
CA LEU A 300 -13.25 22.85 -1.16
C LEU A 300 -12.45 22.39 0.06
N PRO A 301 -11.86 23.30 0.86
CA PRO A 301 -11.15 22.94 2.08
C PRO A 301 -12.01 22.11 3.04
N VAL A 302 -11.39 21.19 3.78
CA VAL A 302 -12.05 20.54 4.94
C VAL A 302 -12.46 21.62 5.95
N GLY A 303 -13.62 21.46 6.56
CA GLY A 303 -14.28 22.48 7.39
C GLY A 303 -15.22 23.41 6.61
N SER A 304 -15.14 23.45 5.27
CA SER A 304 -16.04 24.28 4.46
C SER A 304 -17.50 23.87 4.66
N ARG A 305 -18.36 24.87 4.83
CA ARG A 305 -19.81 24.70 4.93
C ARG A 305 -20.42 24.65 3.53
N VAL A 306 -21.35 23.74 3.31
CA VAL A 306 -21.90 23.45 1.97
C VAL A 306 -23.40 23.18 1.95
N ARG A 307 -24.02 23.38 0.78
CA ARG A 307 -25.39 22.98 0.42
C ARG A 307 -25.41 22.25 -0.93
N ARG A 308 -26.60 21.82 -1.36
CA ARG A 308 -26.84 21.33 -2.73
C ARG A 308 -26.32 22.35 -3.74
N GLY A 309 -25.40 21.91 -4.58
CA GLY A 309 -24.88 22.64 -5.72
C GLY A 309 -25.68 22.36 -6.99
N ARG A 310 -25.22 22.97 -8.08
CA ARG A 310 -25.93 22.98 -9.38
C ARG A 310 -26.13 21.60 -10.02
N ASP A 311 -25.27 20.63 -9.72
CA ASP A 311 -25.27 19.29 -10.35
C ASP A 311 -25.90 18.21 -9.44
N TRP A 312 -26.55 18.61 -8.33
CA TRP A 312 -27.13 17.69 -7.34
C TRP A 312 -28.12 16.69 -7.95
N GLU A 313 -27.86 15.38 -7.74
CA GLU A 313 -28.72 14.28 -8.21
C GLU A 313 -29.15 13.31 -7.09
N TRP A 314 -28.83 13.63 -5.83
CA TRP A 314 -28.84 12.69 -4.71
C TRP A 314 -30.12 12.70 -3.86
N GLY A 315 -31.24 13.16 -4.42
CA GLY A 315 -32.52 13.24 -3.71
C GLY A 315 -32.47 14.15 -2.46
N ASP A 316 -33.22 13.81 -1.41
CA ASP A 316 -33.35 14.64 -0.20
C ASP A 316 -32.53 14.12 1.00
N GLN A 317 -31.30 13.65 0.76
CA GLN A 317 -30.40 13.12 1.81
C GLN A 317 -29.98 14.15 2.88
N ASP A 318 -29.89 15.40 2.47
CA ASP A 318 -29.51 16.56 3.27
C ASP A 318 -30.69 17.19 4.03
N ASN A 319 -31.93 16.76 3.77
CA ASN A 319 -33.15 17.35 4.34
C ASN A 319 -33.21 18.89 4.20
N PHE A 320 -32.67 19.43 3.09
CA PHE A 320 -32.50 20.86 2.81
C PHE A 320 -31.63 21.63 3.82
N GLY A 321 -30.87 20.92 4.65
CA GLY A 321 -29.93 21.48 5.62
C GLY A 321 -28.53 21.67 5.05
N ALA A 322 -27.72 22.47 5.74
CA ALA A 322 -26.30 22.62 5.43
C ALA A 322 -25.49 21.41 5.92
N GLY A 323 -24.29 21.25 5.35
CA GLY A 323 -23.32 20.22 5.74
C GLY A 323 -21.91 20.78 5.83
N THR A 324 -20.99 19.98 6.37
CA THR A 324 -19.55 20.31 6.47
C THR A 324 -18.76 19.34 5.59
N VAL A 325 -17.82 19.84 4.80
CA VAL A 325 -16.80 19.00 4.14
C VAL A 325 -15.87 18.46 5.22
N VAL A 326 -15.91 17.15 5.46
CA VAL A 326 -15.13 16.51 6.53
C VAL A 326 -13.88 15.80 6.00
N ARG A 327 -13.84 15.46 4.71
CA ARG A 327 -12.71 14.72 4.12
C ARG A 327 -12.69 14.79 2.60
N HIS A 328 -11.52 14.56 2.00
CA HIS A 328 -11.33 14.34 0.56
C HIS A 328 -11.02 12.86 0.29
N PRO A 329 -11.94 12.09 -0.33
CA PRO A 329 -11.72 10.66 -0.56
C PRO A 329 -10.85 10.38 -1.80
N LYS A 330 -11.00 11.18 -2.87
CA LYS A 330 -10.23 11.11 -4.14
C LYS A 330 -10.42 12.41 -4.94
N SER A 331 -9.59 12.67 -5.95
CA SER A 331 -9.75 13.87 -6.80
C SER A 331 -11.13 13.90 -7.47
N GLY A 332 -11.79 15.05 -7.44
CA GLY A 332 -13.14 15.26 -7.97
C GLY A 332 -14.30 14.87 -7.03
N TRP A 333 -14.04 14.48 -5.77
CA TRP A 333 -15.06 14.11 -4.80
C TRP A 333 -14.81 14.74 -3.41
N LEU A 334 -15.87 15.00 -2.65
CA LEU A 334 -15.86 15.50 -1.27
C LEU A 334 -16.69 14.58 -0.38
N VAL A 335 -16.26 14.36 0.87
CA VAL A 335 -17.13 13.77 1.91
C VAL A 335 -17.80 14.90 2.68
N VAL A 336 -19.13 14.89 2.73
CA VAL A 336 -19.91 15.89 3.46
C VAL A 336 -20.68 15.22 4.58
N LYS A 337 -20.55 15.77 5.80
CA LYS A 337 -21.37 15.45 6.96
C LYS A 337 -22.45 16.52 7.12
N TRP A 338 -23.68 16.16 6.79
CA TRP A 338 -24.84 17.03 6.95
C TRP A 338 -25.15 17.29 8.42
N ASP A 339 -25.80 18.41 8.70
CA ASP A 339 -26.18 18.80 10.07
C ASP A 339 -27.24 17.86 10.67
N ASN A 340 -27.97 17.13 9.82
CA ASN A 340 -28.87 16.04 10.23
C ASN A 340 -28.13 14.74 10.66
N GLY A 341 -26.79 14.71 10.55
CA GLY A 341 -25.94 13.58 10.91
C GLY A 341 -25.61 12.60 9.76
N PHE A 342 -26.28 12.72 8.61
CA PHE A 342 -25.99 11.90 7.44
C PHE A 342 -24.62 12.27 6.84
N THR A 343 -23.82 11.28 6.45
CA THR A 343 -22.49 11.49 5.89
C THR A 343 -22.32 10.66 4.63
N THR A 344 -21.93 11.28 3.52
CA THR A 344 -21.68 10.59 2.25
C THR A 344 -20.78 11.40 1.32
N ASN A 345 -20.49 10.85 0.14
CA ASN A 345 -19.59 11.43 -0.85
C ASN A 345 -20.37 12.15 -1.97
N TYR A 346 -19.84 13.28 -2.43
CA TYR A 346 -20.42 14.15 -3.46
C TYR A 346 -19.37 14.57 -4.48
N ARG A 347 -19.76 14.75 -5.75
CA ARG A 347 -18.83 15.17 -6.82
C ARG A 347 -18.54 16.66 -6.71
N TYR A 348 -17.28 17.02 -6.84
CA TYR A 348 -16.85 18.41 -6.87
C TYR A 348 -15.60 18.53 -7.76
N GLY A 349 -15.80 18.96 -9.01
CA GLY A 349 -14.73 19.09 -10.00
C GLY A 349 -14.70 17.96 -11.03
N SER A 350 -13.54 17.73 -11.65
CA SER A 350 -13.37 16.79 -12.75
C SER A 350 -13.23 15.35 -12.23
N SER A 351 -14.19 14.48 -12.53
CA SER A 351 -14.03 13.03 -12.37
C SER A 351 -13.68 12.39 -13.73
N HIS A 352 -12.91 11.30 -13.73
CA HIS A 352 -12.40 10.64 -14.94
C HIS A 352 -13.52 10.39 -15.97
N GLY A 353 -13.49 11.14 -17.09
CA GLY A 353 -14.52 11.07 -18.14
C GLY A 353 -15.30 12.37 -18.39
N ASN A 354 -14.60 13.48 -18.68
CA ASN A 354 -15.08 14.61 -19.49
C ASN A 354 -16.35 15.43 -19.09
N MET A 355 -16.82 15.47 -17.84
CA MET A 355 -17.68 16.57 -17.36
C MET A 355 -17.41 16.95 -15.89
N ASN A 356 -17.17 18.23 -15.60
CA ASN A 356 -17.05 18.74 -14.23
C ASN A 356 -18.42 18.72 -13.55
N LYS A 357 -18.52 18.08 -12.38
CA LYS A 357 -19.74 18.00 -11.58
C LYS A 357 -19.54 18.69 -10.23
N TYR A 358 -20.45 19.56 -9.86
CA TYR A 358 -20.46 20.28 -8.58
C TYR A 358 -21.78 20.02 -7.88
N ASP A 359 -21.87 18.86 -7.23
CA ASP A 359 -23.05 18.43 -6.51
C ASP A 359 -23.26 19.27 -5.26
N VAL A 360 -22.21 19.88 -4.70
CA VAL A 360 -22.29 20.75 -3.52
C VAL A 360 -21.67 22.13 -3.81
N GLU A 361 -22.11 23.14 -3.08
CA GLU A 361 -21.58 24.52 -3.17
C GLU A 361 -21.36 25.11 -1.78
N VAL A 362 -20.46 26.09 -1.67
CA VAL A 362 -20.13 26.74 -0.38
C VAL A 362 -21.32 27.55 0.14
N CYS A 363 -21.55 27.50 1.45
CA CYS A 363 -22.48 28.38 2.15
C CYS A 363 -21.83 29.00 3.40
N GLU A 364 -22.47 30.05 3.94
CA GLU A 364 -22.01 30.76 5.14
C GLU A 364 -22.80 30.36 6.41
N GLU A 365 -23.57 29.28 6.34
CA GLU A 365 -24.40 28.87 7.48
C GLU A 365 -23.56 28.21 8.57
N PRO A 366 -23.68 28.68 9.83
CA PRO A 366 -22.97 28.09 10.94
C PRO A 366 -23.39 26.63 11.13
N ARG A 367 -22.47 25.81 11.64
CA ARG A 367 -22.75 24.41 12.00
C ARG A 367 -23.85 24.34 13.06
N ALA A 368 -24.94 23.63 12.78
CA ALA A 368 -25.92 23.30 13.80
C ALA A 368 -25.39 22.18 14.72
N LEU A 369 -25.47 22.39 16.03
CA LEU A 369 -25.04 21.45 17.06
C LEU A 369 -26.23 20.70 17.63
N ASN A 370 -26.16 19.36 17.64
CA ASN A 370 -27.21 18.48 18.18
C ASN A 370 -26.78 17.92 19.54
N ASN A 371 -26.89 18.71 20.61
CA ASN A 371 -26.42 18.42 21.99
C ASN A 371 -24.89 18.27 22.16
N GLU A 372 -24.11 18.66 21.15
CA GLU A 372 -22.65 18.70 21.20
C GLU A 372 -22.19 20.10 21.62
N LEU A 373 -21.03 20.22 22.29
CA LEU A 373 -20.43 21.52 22.63
C LEU A 373 -19.70 22.15 21.43
N ILE A 374 -19.12 21.32 20.58
CA ILE A 374 -18.32 21.70 19.41
C ILE A 374 -18.32 20.55 18.40
N ALA A 375 -18.25 20.88 17.11
CA ALA A 375 -18.28 19.90 16.03
C ALA A 375 -17.43 20.36 14.84
N GLU A 376 -17.14 19.43 13.93
CA GLU A 376 -16.51 19.73 12.64
C GLU A 376 -17.35 20.75 11.84
N GLY A 377 -16.71 21.81 11.37
CA GLY A 377 -17.33 22.95 10.69
C GLY A 377 -17.82 24.06 11.62
N CYS A 378 -17.60 23.95 12.94
CA CYS A 378 -17.78 25.08 13.84
C CYS A 378 -16.75 26.16 13.54
N VAL A 379 -17.21 27.39 13.36
CA VAL A 379 -16.35 28.56 13.34
C VAL A 379 -15.97 28.90 14.78
N VAL A 380 -14.67 28.99 15.06
CA VAL A 380 -14.10 29.19 16.38
C VAL A 380 -13.15 30.38 16.40
N LYS A 381 -12.89 30.92 17.59
CA LYS A 381 -11.86 31.92 17.84
C LYS A 381 -11.22 31.63 19.19
N ARG A 382 -10.00 32.13 19.43
CA ARG A 382 -9.36 31.94 20.73
C ARG A 382 -10.23 32.46 21.88
N GLY A 383 -10.23 31.71 22.98
CA GLY A 383 -10.92 32.05 24.22
C GLY A 383 -9.97 32.68 25.26
N PRO A 384 -10.51 33.12 26.41
CA PRO A 384 -9.73 33.79 27.47
C PRO A 384 -8.68 32.89 28.14
N ASN A 385 -8.82 31.56 28.02
CA ASN A 385 -7.89 30.58 28.58
C ASN A 385 -6.92 30.00 27.53
N TRP A 386 -6.79 30.65 26.37
CA TRP A 386 -5.90 30.20 25.30
C TRP A 386 -4.43 30.32 25.73
N GLU A 387 -3.67 29.22 25.62
CA GLU A 387 -2.28 29.14 26.09
C GLU A 387 -1.25 28.88 24.97
N TRP A 388 -1.69 28.75 23.72
CA TRP A 388 -0.87 28.30 22.58
C TRP A 388 -0.27 29.43 21.73
N GLY A 389 0.03 30.59 22.31
CA GLY A 389 0.61 31.74 21.59
C GLY A 389 -0.22 32.12 20.35
N ASP A 390 0.41 32.61 19.27
CA ASP A 390 -0.29 33.01 18.03
C ASP A 390 -0.44 31.88 16.99
N GLN A 391 -0.70 30.66 17.45
CA GLN A 391 -0.92 29.51 16.56
C GLN A 391 -2.13 29.70 15.62
N ASP A 392 -3.15 30.45 16.02
CA ASP A 392 -4.30 30.85 15.17
C ASP A 392 -4.03 32.12 14.33
N CYS A 393 -2.76 32.55 14.24
CA CYS A 393 -2.30 33.77 13.58
C CYS A 393 -2.74 35.10 14.23
N GLY A 394 -3.28 35.11 15.45
CA GLY A 394 -3.60 36.32 16.22
C GLY A 394 -5.03 36.37 16.77
N GLU A 395 -5.29 37.35 17.65
CA GLU A 395 -6.48 37.37 18.54
C GLU A 395 -7.85 37.48 17.84
N ASP A 396 -7.89 38.08 16.65
CA ASP A 396 -9.14 38.32 15.90
C ASP A 396 -9.42 37.28 14.81
N ASN A 397 -8.58 36.24 14.67
CA ASN A 397 -8.75 35.28 13.60
C ASN A 397 -9.80 34.22 13.93
N LEU A 398 -10.60 33.93 12.90
CA LEU A 398 -11.57 32.85 12.92
C LEU A 398 -10.93 31.59 12.36
N GLY A 399 -11.01 30.51 13.12
CA GLY A 399 -10.70 29.15 12.68
C GLY A 399 -11.97 28.39 12.32
N SER A 400 -11.81 27.30 11.58
CA SER A 400 -12.86 26.29 11.43
C SER A 400 -12.36 25.00 12.05
N VAL A 401 -13.15 24.41 12.93
CA VAL A 401 -12.87 23.09 13.49
C VAL A 401 -12.90 22.08 12.35
N ILE A 402 -11.78 21.42 12.10
CA ILE A 402 -11.70 20.34 11.09
C ILE A 402 -11.80 18.96 11.73
N TYR A 403 -11.51 18.84 13.03
CA TYR A 403 -11.59 17.59 13.77
C TYR A 403 -11.78 17.84 15.28
N VAL A 404 -12.57 16.99 15.94
CA VAL A 404 -12.78 17.01 17.40
C VAL A 404 -12.29 15.68 17.99
N GLN A 405 -11.31 15.74 18.88
CA GLN A 405 -10.74 14.60 19.58
C GLN A 405 -11.65 14.10 20.71
N LYS A 406 -11.45 12.84 21.15
CA LYS A 406 -12.25 12.21 22.21
C LYS A 406 -12.14 12.92 23.56
N ASP A 407 -11.04 13.62 23.80
CA ASP A 407 -10.79 14.40 25.02
C ASP A 407 -11.32 15.84 24.93
N GLY A 408 -11.92 16.22 23.80
CA GLY A 408 -12.48 17.55 23.56
C GLY A 408 -11.51 18.55 22.94
N ALA A 409 -10.25 18.16 22.66
CA ALA A 409 -9.33 19.00 21.88
C ALA A 409 -9.81 19.12 20.42
N VAL A 410 -9.57 20.27 19.79
CA VAL A 410 -9.96 20.53 18.40
C VAL A 410 -8.76 20.90 17.54
N GLN A 411 -8.79 20.50 16.26
CA GLN A 411 -7.83 20.91 15.24
C GLN A 411 -8.45 21.89 14.27
#